data_AF-X1RIC4-F1
#
_entry.id   AF-X1RIC4-F1
#
_cell.length_a   1.000
_cell.length_b   1.000
_cell.length_c   1.000
_cell.angle_alpha   90.00
_cell.angle_beta   90.00
_cell.angle_gamma   90.00
#
_symmetry.space_group_name_H-M   'P 1'
#
loop_
_entity.id
_entity.type
_entity.pdbx_description
1 polymer ?
#
loop_
_entity_poly.entity_id
_entity_poly.type
_entity_poly.pdbx_seq_one_letter_code
_entity_poly.pdbx_strand_id
1 'polypeptide(L)'
;GHQMEEEAKELIYYGADKVFLYDHPAFKDFDLLNYKHNIARLVREVKPGIFLFGATRLGRSLGPRVAVALDTGLTADCTGLDLDEDGNLIQIRPAFTGNILAHIKTATRP
;
A
#
# COMPACT_ATOMS: atom_id res chain seq x y z
N GLY A 1 8.79 12.08 -3.71
CA GLY A 1 9.51 12.25 -4.99
C GLY A 1 10.23 13.57 -4.97
N HIS A 2 10.68 14.05 -6.13
CA HIS A 2 11.28 15.38 -6.28
C HIS A 2 10.53 16.17 -7.35
N GLN A 3 10.04 17.37 -7.01
CA GLN A 3 9.22 18.22 -7.87
C GLN A 3 7.90 17.55 -8.29
N MET A 4 7.10 17.13 -7.31
CA MET A 4 5.89 16.32 -7.50
C MET A 4 4.59 17.09 -7.20
N GLU A 5 4.64 18.42 -7.14
CA GLU A 5 3.50 19.26 -6.77
C GLU A 5 2.35 19.19 -7.78
N GLU A 6 2.65 19.06 -9.07
CA GLU A 6 1.62 18.98 -10.12
C GLU A 6 0.98 17.59 -10.16
N GLU A 7 1.77 16.53 -10.06
CA GLU A 7 1.30 15.14 -9.97
C GLU A 7 0.43 14.94 -8.71
N ALA A 8 0.78 15.61 -7.61
CA ALA A 8 -0.03 15.58 -6.39
C ALA A 8 -1.44 16.15 -6.61
N LYS A 9 -1.58 17.19 -7.45
CA LYS A 9 -2.89 17.75 -7.80
C LYS A 9 -3.69 16.78 -8.66
N GLU A 10 -3.03 16.07 -9.58
CA GLU A 10 -3.68 15.06 -10.44
C GLU A 10 -4.38 13.97 -9.62
N LEU A 11 -3.77 13.53 -8.50
CA LEU A 11 -4.39 12.54 -7.60
C LEU A 11 -5.72 13.00 -7.02
N ILE A 12 -5.88 14.29 -6.74
CA ILE A 12 -7.16 14.86 -6.26
C ILE A 12 -8.21 14.77 -7.37
N TYR A 13 -7.83 15.06 -8.62
CA TYR A 13 -8.74 14.94 -9.76
C TYR A 13 -9.24 13.50 -10.00
N TYR A 14 -8.41 12.49 -9.69
CA TYR A 14 -8.83 11.08 -9.74
C TYR A 14 -9.66 10.63 -8.52
N GLY A 15 -9.97 11.53 -7.59
CA GLY A 15 -10.89 11.26 -6.47
C GLY A 15 -10.23 11.07 -5.11
N ALA A 16 -8.95 11.43 -4.94
CA ALA A 16 -8.33 11.43 -3.61
C ALA A 16 -8.79 12.63 -2.77
N ASP A 17 -9.39 12.38 -1.61
CA ASP A 17 -9.79 13.45 -0.68
C ASP A 17 -8.60 14.16 -0.01
N LYS A 18 -7.51 13.41 0.20
CA LYS A 18 -6.28 13.88 0.86
C LYS A 18 -5.06 13.29 0.19
N VAL A 19 -4.07 14.14 -0.06
CA VAL A 19 -2.78 13.75 -0.64
C VAL A 19 -1.67 14.11 0.33
N PHE A 20 -0.90 13.11 0.77
CA PHE A 20 0.29 13.30 1.61
C PHE A 20 1.51 13.42 0.71
N LEU A 21 2.01 14.64 0.52
CA LEU A 21 3.14 14.91 -0.37
C LEU A 21 4.47 14.95 0.40
N TYR A 22 5.37 14.05 0.05
CA TYR A 22 6.78 14.10 0.45
C TYR A 22 7.60 14.51 -0.78
N ASP A 23 7.92 15.79 -0.89
CA ASP A 23 8.76 16.35 -1.96
C ASP A 23 10.13 16.74 -1.40
N HIS A 24 11.17 16.03 -1.82
CA HIS A 24 12.54 16.29 -1.40
C HIS A 24 13.54 15.76 -2.44
N PRO A 25 14.67 16.46 -2.70
CA PRO A 25 15.70 16.01 -3.64
C PRO A 25 16.24 14.59 -3.37
N ALA A 26 16.20 14.14 -2.11
CA ALA A 26 16.60 12.79 -1.72
C ALA A 26 15.71 11.66 -2.30
N PHE A 27 14.52 12.00 -2.82
CA PHE A 27 13.63 11.07 -3.51
C PHE A 27 13.68 11.22 -5.03
N LYS A 28 14.71 11.87 -5.58
CA LYS A 28 14.93 11.95 -7.02
C LYS A 28 15.13 10.56 -7.62
N ASP A 29 15.91 9.73 -6.94
CA ASP A 29 16.09 8.32 -7.26
C ASP A 29 15.32 7.45 -6.27
N PHE A 30 14.84 6.30 -6.74
CA PHE A 30 14.13 5.36 -5.88
C PHE A 30 15.12 4.70 -4.91
N ASP A 31 15.02 5.07 -3.64
CA ASP A 31 15.70 4.37 -2.55
C ASP A 31 14.69 3.61 -1.68
N LEU A 32 14.87 2.28 -1.62
CA LEU A 32 13.95 1.38 -0.94
C LEU A 32 13.81 1.69 0.55
N LEU A 33 14.91 2.06 1.23
CA LEU A 33 14.92 2.28 2.67
C LEU A 33 14.26 3.61 3.03
N ASN A 34 14.56 4.66 2.28
CA ASN A 34 13.96 5.97 2.44
C ASN A 34 12.44 5.90 2.22
N TYR A 35 11.99 5.24 1.15
CA TYR A 35 10.55 5.05 0.91
C TYR A 35 9.90 4.23 2.03
N LYS A 36 10.51 3.10 2.42
CA LYS A 36 9.99 2.27 3.52
C LYS A 36 9.83 3.07 4.82
N HIS A 37 10.85 3.82 5.21
CA HIS A 37 10.83 4.55 6.47
C HIS A 37 9.77 5.65 6.50
N ASN A 38 9.66 6.44 5.43
CA ASN A 38 8.67 7.51 5.35
C ASN A 38 7.24 6.96 5.28
N ILE A 39 7.00 5.91 4.50
CA ILE A 39 5.67 5.28 4.42
C ILE A 39 5.29 4.67 5.77
N ALA A 40 6.17 3.89 6.40
CA ALA A 40 5.87 3.28 7.70
C ALA A 40 5.60 4.35 8.77
N ARG A 41 6.32 5.47 8.73
CA ARG A 41 6.05 6.61 9.61
C ARG A 41 4.67 7.22 9.35
N LEU A 42 4.34 7.52 8.09
CA LEU A 42 3.04 8.08 7.71
C LEU A 42 1.90 7.17 8.15
N VAL A 43 2.02 5.86 7.90
CA VAL A 43 0.99 4.88 8.25
C VAL A 43 0.77 4.83 9.76
N ARG A 44 1.83 4.91 10.58
CA ARG A 44 1.69 5.00 12.05
C ARG A 44 1.05 6.31 12.54
N GLU A 45 1.27 7.41 11.84
CA GLU A 45 0.68 8.72 12.17
C GLU A 45 -0.80 8.77 11.79
N VAL A 46 -1.15 8.27 10.59
CA VAL A 46 -2.51 8.31 10.04
C VAL A 46 -3.39 7.18 10.56
N LYS A 47 -2.80 6.01 10.87
CA LYS A 47 -3.48 4.78 11.30
C LYS A 47 -4.65 4.37 10.38
N PRO A 48 -4.38 4.13 9.08
CA PRO A 48 -5.42 3.77 8.13
C PRO A 48 -5.99 2.38 8.44
N GLY A 49 -7.29 2.17 8.15
CA GLY A 49 -7.90 0.84 8.27
C GLY A 49 -7.42 -0.14 7.21
N ILE A 50 -7.13 0.37 6.00
CA ILE A 50 -6.69 -0.40 4.82
C ILE A 50 -5.57 0.37 4.13
N PHE A 51 -4.52 -0.33 3.71
CA PHE A 51 -3.42 0.26 2.95
C PHE A 51 -3.07 -0.60 1.73
N LEU A 52 -3.19 -0.01 0.54
CA LEU A 52 -3.06 -0.71 -0.74
C LEU A 52 -1.74 -0.33 -1.44
N PHE A 53 -1.10 -1.33 -2.05
CA PHE A 53 0.07 -1.14 -2.92
C PHE A 53 -0.21 -1.70 -4.30
N GLY A 54 0.22 -0.98 -5.34
CA GLY A 54 0.27 -1.54 -6.68
C GLY A 54 1.29 -2.69 -6.74
N ALA A 55 0.91 -3.84 -7.29
CA ALA A 55 1.74 -5.03 -7.42
C ALA A 55 2.85 -4.94 -8.50
N THR A 56 3.52 -3.78 -8.59
CA THR A 56 4.64 -3.55 -9.51
C THR A 56 5.94 -4.13 -8.97
N ARG A 57 7.03 -4.12 -9.77
CA ARG A 57 8.36 -4.54 -9.30
C ARG A 57 8.80 -3.79 -8.02
N LEU A 58 8.47 -2.51 -7.94
CA LEU A 58 8.75 -1.68 -6.77
C LEU A 58 7.80 -2.02 -5.61
N GLY A 59 6.50 -2.14 -5.87
CA GLY A 59 5.51 -2.47 -4.83
C GLY A 59 5.75 -3.84 -4.20
N ARG A 60 6.12 -4.86 -4.99
CA ARG A 60 6.50 -6.20 -4.50
C ARG A 60 7.80 -6.17 -3.68
N SER A 61 8.65 -5.17 -3.87
CA SER A 61 9.86 -4.98 -3.05
C SER A 61 9.58 -4.19 -1.76
N LEU A 62 8.73 -3.18 -1.84
CA LEU A 62 8.44 -2.24 -0.77
C LEU A 62 7.38 -2.75 0.20
N GLY A 63 6.27 -3.27 -0.32
CA GLY A 63 5.13 -3.79 0.43
C GLY A 63 5.51 -4.73 1.57
N PRO A 64 6.27 -5.84 1.33
CA PRO A 64 6.61 -6.76 2.41
C PRO A 64 7.50 -6.11 3.48
N ARG A 65 8.35 -5.15 3.12
CA ARG A 65 9.22 -4.45 4.07
C ARG A 65 8.45 -3.45 4.93
N VAL A 66 7.44 -2.80 4.36
CA VAL A 66 6.53 -1.92 5.11
C VAL A 66 5.64 -2.75 6.03
N ALA A 67 5.10 -3.87 5.54
CA ALA A 67 4.26 -4.77 6.34
C ALA A 67 4.99 -5.29 7.59
N VAL A 68 6.24 -5.75 7.43
CA VAL A 68 7.10 -6.16 8.56
C VAL A 68 7.39 -4.99 9.49
N ALA A 69 7.63 -3.78 8.96
CA ALA A 69 7.86 -2.61 9.81
C ALA A 69 6.63 -2.19 10.64
N LEU A 70 5.43 -2.58 10.20
CA LEU A 70 4.15 -2.28 10.86
C LEU A 70 3.58 -3.48 11.64
N ASP A 71 4.31 -4.59 11.70
CA ASP A 71 3.85 -5.86 12.31
C ASP A 71 2.47 -6.31 11.81
N THR A 72 2.21 -6.13 10.51
CA THR A 72 0.92 -6.43 9.87
C THR A 72 1.04 -7.46 8.74
N GLY A 73 -0.08 -8.11 8.41
CA GLY A 73 -0.16 -9.07 7.31
C GLY A 73 -0.19 -8.38 5.94
N LEU A 74 0.38 -9.03 4.93
CA LEU A 74 0.34 -8.56 3.54
C LEU A 74 -0.12 -9.69 2.61
N THR A 75 -1.15 -9.43 1.82
CA THR A 75 -1.53 -10.31 0.71
C THR A 75 -1.02 -9.72 -0.59
N ALA A 76 -0.06 -10.40 -1.21
CA ALA A 76 0.49 -10.00 -2.51
C ALA A 76 -0.38 -10.50 -3.68
N ASP A 77 -0.33 -9.77 -4.79
CA ASP A 77 -0.94 -10.13 -6.08
C ASP A 77 -2.46 -10.43 -5.98
N CYS A 78 -3.20 -9.54 -5.31
CA CYS A 78 -4.64 -9.62 -5.20
C CYS A 78 -5.32 -9.26 -6.53
N THR A 79 -6.35 -10.02 -6.91
CA THR A 79 -7.16 -9.78 -8.11
C THR A 79 -8.55 -9.24 -7.76
N GLY A 80 -8.96 -9.35 -6.50
CA GLY A 80 -10.22 -8.82 -5.99
C GLY A 80 -10.06 -8.35 -4.56
N LEU A 81 -10.84 -7.34 -4.21
CA LEU A 81 -10.93 -6.75 -2.89
C LEU A 81 -12.42 -6.63 -2.56
N ASP A 82 -12.81 -7.13 -1.41
CA ASP A 82 -14.18 -7.04 -0.90
C ASP A 82 -14.18 -6.66 0.58
N LEU A 83 -15.34 -6.26 1.11
CA LEU A 83 -15.51 -5.92 2.52
C LEU A 83 -16.56 -6.84 3.15
N ASP A 84 -16.25 -7.36 4.34
CA ASP A 84 -17.27 -8.06 5.13
C ASP A 84 -18.23 -7.06 5.81
N GLU A 85 -19.29 -7.59 6.44
CA GLU A 85 -20.30 -6.80 7.16
C GLU A 85 -19.70 -5.95 8.31
N ASP A 86 -18.56 -6.39 8.85
CA ASP A 86 -17.81 -5.69 9.91
C ASP A 86 -16.79 -4.67 9.36
N GLY A 87 -16.73 -4.50 8.03
CA GLY A 87 -15.82 -3.58 7.35
C GLY A 87 -14.36 -4.04 7.25
N ASN A 88 -14.09 -5.33 7.44
CA ASN A 88 -12.75 -5.90 7.24
C ASN A 88 -12.51 -6.27 5.78
N LEU A 89 -11.27 -6.07 5.33
CA LEU A 89 -10.87 -6.35 3.95
C LEU A 89 -10.69 -7.85 3.69
N ILE A 90 -11.47 -8.36 2.75
CA ILE A 90 -11.30 -9.68 2.13
C ILE A 90 -10.42 -9.53 0.90
N GLN A 91 -9.24 -10.14 0.95
CA GLN A 91 -8.25 -10.11 -0.12
C GLN A 91 -8.37 -11.40 -0.95
N ILE A 92 -8.75 -11.27 -2.22
CA ILE A 92 -8.94 -12.40 -3.12
C ILE A 92 -7.69 -12.54 -3.98
N ARG A 93 -7.03 -13.69 -3.90
CA ARG A 93 -5.89 -14.00 -4.77
C ARG A 93 -5.98 -15.40 -5.37
N PRO A 94 -5.53 -15.60 -6.61
CA PRO A 94 -5.31 -16.93 -7.15
C PRO A 94 -4.08 -17.57 -6.49
N ALA A 95 -4.26 -18.78 -5.97
CA ALA A 95 -3.20 -19.65 -5.46
C ALA A 95 -3.12 -20.92 -6.33
N PHE A 96 -1.98 -21.62 -6.28
CA PHE A 96 -1.74 -22.90 -6.97
C PHE A 96 -2.19 -22.92 -8.44
N THR A 97 -1.34 -22.37 -9.32
CA THR A 97 -1.51 -22.38 -10.79
C THR A 97 -2.82 -21.73 -11.30
N GLY A 98 -3.49 -20.92 -10.49
CA GLY A 98 -4.69 -20.17 -10.88
C GLY A 98 -6.01 -20.92 -10.69
N ASN A 99 -5.97 -22.20 -10.27
CA ASN A 99 -7.17 -23.02 -10.13
C ASN A 99 -7.88 -22.88 -8.78
N ILE A 100 -7.24 -22.24 -7.80
CA ILE A 100 -7.81 -22.04 -6.46
C ILE A 100 -7.84 -20.55 -6.17
N LEU A 101 -9.02 -20.01 -5.88
CA LEU A 101 -9.16 -18.65 -5.35
C LEU A 101 -9.14 -18.73 -3.83
N ALA A 102 -8.18 -18.02 -3.23
CA ALA A 102 -8.04 -17.91 -1.78
C ALA A 102 -8.61 -16.57 -1.32
N HIS A 103 -9.53 -16.62 -0.35
CA HIS A 103 -10.03 -15.45 0.36
C HIS A 103 -9.27 -15.31 1.67
N ILE A 104 -8.50 -14.24 1.81
CA ILE A 104 -7.60 -14.01 2.94
C ILE A 104 -8.10 -12.80 3.73
N LYS A 105 -8.29 -13.01 5.04
CA LYS A 105 -8.63 -11.96 6.00
C LYS A 105 -7.44 -11.76 6.95
N THR A 106 -6.99 -10.52 7.08
CA THR A 106 -5.91 -10.14 8.01
C THR A 106 -6.55 -9.65 9.30
N ALA A 107 -6.15 -10.22 10.44
CA ALA A 107 -6.66 -9.80 11.76
C ALA A 107 -5.98 -8.51 12.28
N THR A 108 -4.78 -8.22 11.79
CA THR A 108 -3.99 -7.03 12.16
C THR A 108 -4.29 -5.85 11.24
N ARG A 109 -4.16 -4.64 11.78
CA ARG A 109 -4.37 -3.37 11.06
C ARG A 109 -3.02 -2.62 10.96
N PRO A 110 -2.73 -2.00 9.81
CA PRO A 110 -1.48 -1.26 9.58
C PRO A 110 -1.35 0.00 10.46
#